data_AF-A0AAD3XPB2-F1
#
_entry.id   AF-A0AAD3XPB2-F1
#
_cell.length_a   1.000
_cell.length_b   1.000
_cell.length_c   1.000
_cell.angle_alpha   90.00
_cell.angle_beta   90.00
_cell.angle_gamma   90.00
#
_symmetry.space_group_name_H-M   'P 1'
#
loop_
_entity.id
_entity.type
_entity.pdbx_description
1 polymer ?
#
loop_
_entity_poly.entity_id
_entity_poly.type
_entity_poly.pdbx_seq_one_letter_code
_entity_poly.pdbx_strand_id
1 'polypeptide(L)'
;MLVGDSIMRNQWESLVCLVQGVIPTDRKRVSYNGPTMAFLASDFETSIEFCWAPMLVELKRGLQNKRVLHLDSIEDNARFWRGVDILIFDSAQWWTNSDRWDYLMEGNRELGKLNAMVAYEKGLTTWAKWVDLNLDPSKTRVIFRSMSPRHNRENGWKCYNVRDPLAIISHPRVPEPVLVLKGVLKRMKFPVYLQDITNMSALRRDGHPSVYNGPATEERWRRQRQRSSDCSRWCLPGVPDSWNVMLNAML
;
A
#
# COMPACT_ATOMS: atom_id res chain seq x y z
N MET A 1 9.07 9.12 -1.10
CA MET A 1 7.60 9.08 -1.23
C MET A 1 7.09 7.64 -1.21
N LEU A 2 6.05 7.38 -0.43
CA LEU A 2 5.32 6.13 -0.33
C LEU A 2 4.03 6.21 -1.18
N VAL A 3 3.88 5.34 -2.18
CA VAL A 3 2.80 5.41 -3.17
C VAL A 3 1.96 4.14 -3.11
N GLY A 4 0.64 4.27 -2.98
CA GLY A 4 -0.23 3.10 -2.98
C GLY A 4 -1.58 3.32 -2.30
N ASP A 5 -2.04 2.27 -1.63
CA ASP A 5 -3.34 2.22 -0.96
C ASP A 5 -3.30 2.62 0.53
N SER A 6 -4.37 2.33 1.27
CA SER A 6 -4.47 2.66 2.69
C SER A 6 -3.44 1.95 3.57
N ILE A 7 -2.90 0.81 3.15
CA ILE A 7 -1.82 0.11 3.87
C ILE A 7 -0.48 0.80 3.63
N MET A 8 -0.28 1.38 2.45
CA MET A 8 0.90 2.23 2.21
C MET A 8 0.83 3.50 3.05
N ARG A 9 -0.35 4.13 3.16
CA ARG A 9 -0.57 5.22 4.10
C ARG A 9 -0.28 4.82 5.55
N ASN A 10 -0.69 3.62 5.95
CA ASN A 10 -0.43 3.09 7.30
C ASN A 10 1.08 3.00 7.61
N GLN A 11 1.90 2.63 6.62
CA GLN A 11 3.36 2.61 6.75
C GLN A 11 3.96 4.02 6.78
N TRP A 12 3.42 4.94 5.97
CA TRP A 12 3.83 6.35 6.02
C TRP A 12 3.56 6.97 7.40
N GLU A 13 2.38 6.75 7.98
CA GLU A 13 2.04 7.24 9.33
C GLU A 13 3.00 6.68 10.39
N SER A 14 3.34 5.39 10.31
CA SER A 14 4.38 4.77 11.16
C SER A 14 5.75 5.44 10.99
N LEU A 15 6.20 5.64 9.75
CA LEU A 15 7.50 6.20 9.45
C LEU A 15 7.62 7.63 10.00
N VAL A 16 6.56 8.43 9.81
CA VAL A 16 6.48 9.78 10.39
C VAL A 16 6.56 9.71 11.90
N CYS A 17 5.83 8.80 12.57
CA CYS A 17 5.90 8.64 14.03
C CYS A 17 7.32 8.29 14.54
N LEU A 18 8.06 7.45 13.80
CA LEU A 18 9.43 7.09 14.15
C LEU A 18 10.41 8.27 14.05
N VAL A 19 10.23 9.13 13.04
CA VAL A 19 11.16 10.24 12.77
C VAL A 19 10.78 11.51 13.53
N GLN A 20 9.48 11.81 13.69
CA GLN A 20 9.02 13.07 14.25
C GLN A 20 9.42 13.27 15.72
N GLY A 21 9.68 12.20 16.47
CA GLY A 21 10.02 12.24 17.89
C GLY A 21 11.32 12.98 18.21
N VAL A 22 12.24 13.09 17.24
CA VAL A 22 13.53 13.79 17.41
C VAL A 22 13.55 15.18 16.76
N ILE A 23 12.44 15.62 16.15
CA ILE A 23 12.33 16.91 15.48
C ILE A 23 11.49 17.88 16.34
N PRO A 24 11.99 19.10 16.63
CA PRO A 24 11.23 20.12 17.36
C PRO A 24 9.89 20.45 16.70
N THR A 25 8.88 20.79 17.51
CA THR A 25 7.50 21.03 17.06
C THR A 25 7.36 22.14 16.02
N ASP A 26 8.13 23.21 16.16
CA ASP A 26 8.17 24.36 15.26
C ASP A 26 8.98 24.10 13.98
N ARG A 27 9.73 22.99 13.94
CA ARG A 27 10.59 22.58 12.81
C ARG A 27 10.03 21.43 11.99
N LYS A 28 8.78 21.02 12.29
CA LYS A 28 8.04 20.00 11.54
C LYS A 28 6.62 20.44 11.20
N ARG A 29 6.12 20.00 10.05
CA ARG A 29 4.71 20.20 9.66
C ARG A 29 4.22 19.11 8.73
N VAL A 30 2.91 18.95 8.68
CA VAL A 30 2.24 18.11 7.67
C VAL A 30 1.46 19.00 6.72
N SER A 31 1.63 18.78 5.42
CA SER A 31 0.86 19.45 4.37
C SER A 31 0.09 18.44 3.53
N TYR A 32 -1.03 18.90 2.96
CA TYR A 32 -1.93 18.09 2.13
C TYR A 32 -2.11 18.80 0.79
N ASN A 33 -1.95 18.08 -0.31
CA ASN A 33 -2.17 18.62 -1.65
C ASN A 33 -2.73 17.56 -2.59
N GLY A 34 -4.04 17.61 -2.83
CA GLY A 34 -4.75 16.65 -3.67
C GLY A 34 -4.54 15.21 -3.19
N PRO A 35 -3.94 14.30 -4.00
CA PRO A 35 -3.69 12.92 -3.60
C PRO A 35 -2.47 12.76 -2.68
N THR A 36 -1.73 13.84 -2.40
CA THR A 36 -0.46 13.79 -1.66
C THR A 36 -0.57 14.33 -0.24
N MET A 37 0.24 13.75 0.64
CA MET A 37 0.48 14.21 2.01
C MET A 37 1.99 14.24 2.23
N ALA A 38 2.51 15.29 2.86
CA ALA A 38 3.95 15.42 3.10
C ALA A 38 4.20 15.80 4.57
N PHE A 39 5.04 15.02 5.24
CA PHE A 39 5.68 15.42 6.49
C PHE A 39 7.00 16.11 6.14
N LEU A 40 7.19 17.35 6.59
CA LEU A 40 8.36 18.16 6.30
C LEU A 40 9.20 18.31 7.57
N ALA A 41 10.48 17.98 7.47
CA ALA A 41 11.48 18.17 8.52
C ALA A 41 12.44 19.29 8.11
N SER A 42 12.19 20.51 8.59
CA SER A 42 12.86 21.71 8.07
C SER A 42 14.37 21.75 8.35
N ASP A 43 14.82 21.21 9.47
CA ASP A 43 16.27 21.17 9.81
C ASP A 43 17.09 20.26 8.90
N PHE A 44 16.43 19.32 8.23
CA PHE A 44 17.07 18.30 7.39
C PHE A 44 16.78 18.50 5.90
N GLU A 45 16.02 19.54 5.54
CA GLU A 45 15.55 19.78 4.16
C GLU A 45 14.93 18.52 3.54
N THR A 46 14.27 17.71 4.37
CA THR A 46 13.80 16.37 4.00
C THR A 46 12.27 16.30 4.10
N SER A 47 11.65 15.63 3.13
CA SER A 47 10.23 15.29 3.16
C SER A 47 10.00 13.77 3.22
N ILE A 48 8.99 13.35 3.99
CA ILE A 48 8.44 12.00 3.95
C ILE A 48 7.03 12.12 3.41
N GLU A 49 6.81 11.63 2.20
CA GLU A 49 5.57 11.87 1.46
C GLU A 49 4.78 10.60 1.24
N PHE A 50 3.46 10.74 1.15
CA PHE A 50 2.52 9.72 0.72
C PHE A 50 1.75 10.22 -0.51
N CYS A 51 1.55 9.35 -1.52
CA CYS A 51 0.67 9.63 -2.66
C CYS A 51 -0.37 8.52 -2.81
N TRP A 52 -1.65 8.91 -2.82
CA TRP A 52 -2.77 7.99 -3.02
C TRP A 52 -2.85 7.51 -4.47
N ALA A 53 -2.50 6.26 -4.72
CA ALA A 53 -2.61 5.60 -6.01
C ALA A 53 -2.79 4.08 -5.80
N PRO A 54 -3.95 3.62 -5.30
CA PRO A 54 -4.12 2.26 -4.78
C PRO A 54 -3.91 1.15 -5.83
N MET A 55 -4.14 1.46 -7.10
CA MET A 55 -3.91 0.56 -8.24
C MET A 55 -2.70 0.97 -9.09
N LEU A 56 -2.01 2.06 -8.72
CA LEU A 56 -0.96 2.75 -9.48
C LEU A 56 -1.45 3.34 -10.81
N VAL A 57 -2.12 2.53 -11.63
CA VAL A 57 -2.83 2.95 -12.83
C VAL A 57 -4.11 3.72 -12.51
N GLU A 58 -4.70 4.33 -13.54
CA GLU A 58 -5.76 5.32 -13.39
C GLU A 58 -7.15 4.69 -13.20
N LEU A 59 -7.80 5.04 -12.09
CA LEU A 59 -9.21 4.73 -11.83
C LEU A 59 -10.04 6.01 -12.00
N LYS A 60 -10.79 6.11 -13.09
CA LYS A 60 -11.57 7.30 -13.45
C LYS A 60 -13.06 7.10 -13.23
N ARG A 61 -13.80 8.21 -13.17
CA ARG A 61 -15.26 8.21 -13.20
C ARG A 61 -15.72 8.35 -14.64
N GLY A 62 -16.41 7.33 -15.13
CA GLY A 62 -17.08 7.33 -16.42
C GLY A 62 -18.53 7.81 -16.33
N LEU A 63 -19.30 7.52 -17.37
CA LEU A 63 -20.73 7.81 -17.45
C LEU A 63 -21.48 7.21 -16.24
N GLN A 64 -22.50 7.92 -15.77
CA GLN A 64 -23.31 7.52 -14.60
C GLN A 64 -22.47 7.22 -13.34
N ASN A 65 -21.33 7.90 -13.18
CA ASN A 65 -20.43 7.76 -12.03
C ASN A 65 -19.82 6.35 -11.86
N LYS A 66 -19.84 5.53 -12.92
CA LYS A 66 -19.20 4.21 -12.96
C LYS A 66 -17.68 4.34 -12.85
N ARG A 67 -17.04 3.41 -12.14
CA ARG A 67 -15.58 3.39 -11.95
C ARG A 67 -14.94 2.61 -13.08
N VAL A 68 -14.13 3.29 -13.86
CA VAL A 68 -13.46 2.72 -15.03
C VAL A 68 -11.97 2.64 -14.72
N LEU A 69 -11.44 1.44 -14.65
CA LEU A 69 -10.03 1.20 -14.41
C LEU A 69 -9.30 1.04 -15.74
N HIS A 70 -8.41 1.99 -16.04
CA HIS A 70 -7.59 1.99 -17.25
C HIS A 70 -6.27 1.30 -16.96
N LEU A 71 -6.08 0.09 -17.48
CA LEU A 71 -4.92 -0.75 -17.15
C LEU A 71 -3.61 -0.27 -17.81
N ASP A 72 -3.71 0.57 -18.84
CA ASP A 72 -2.60 1.10 -19.63
C ASP A 72 -2.38 2.61 -19.45
N SER A 73 -3.11 3.25 -18.52
CA SER A 73 -2.99 4.68 -18.22
C SER A 73 -2.46 4.89 -16.80
N ILE A 74 -1.43 5.71 -16.64
CA ILE A 74 -0.74 5.93 -15.35
C ILE A 74 -0.29 7.39 -15.12
N GLU A 75 -0.25 8.19 -16.17
CA GLU A 75 0.44 9.48 -16.20
C GLU A 75 -0.19 10.52 -15.24
N ASP A 76 -1.51 10.50 -15.08
CA ASP A 76 -2.23 11.39 -14.15
C ASP A 76 -1.80 11.16 -12.69
N ASN A 77 -1.47 9.92 -12.34
CA ASN A 77 -0.92 9.57 -11.04
C ASN A 77 0.60 9.80 -11.01
N ALA A 78 1.30 9.41 -12.07
CA ALA A 78 2.75 9.36 -12.10
C ALA A 78 3.44 10.72 -12.18
N ARG A 79 2.71 11.77 -12.59
CA ARG A 79 3.19 13.15 -12.52
C ARG A 79 3.66 13.59 -11.14
N PHE A 80 3.13 12.98 -10.07
CA PHE A 80 3.54 13.28 -8.69
C PHE A 80 4.81 12.53 -8.26
N TRP A 81 5.26 11.53 -9.02
CA TRP A 81 6.38 10.66 -8.61
C TRP A 81 7.72 11.11 -9.21
N ARG A 82 7.69 12.01 -10.20
CA ARG A 82 8.89 12.52 -10.86
C ARG A 82 9.70 13.41 -9.91
N GLY A 83 11.01 13.28 -9.98
CA GLY A 83 11.94 14.05 -9.15
C GLY A 83 12.04 13.58 -7.70
N VAL A 84 11.39 12.48 -7.33
CA VAL A 84 11.51 11.90 -5.99
C VAL A 84 12.78 11.03 -5.90
N ASP A 85 13.56 11.20 -4.83
CA ASP A 85 14.82 10.46 -4.62
C ASP A 85 14.60 8.98 -4.26
N ILE A 86 13.57 8.70 -3.45
CA ILE A 86 13.23 7.35 -3.00
C ILE A 86 11.74 7.12 -3.18
N LEU A 87 11.38 6.20 -4.08
CA LEU A 87 10.00 5.78 -4.33
C LEU A 87 9.74 4.40 -3.74
N ILE A 88 8.71 4.29 -2.91
CA ILE A 88 8.28 3.05 -2.28
C ILE A 88 6.84 2.77 -2.71
N PHE A 89 6.62 1.73 -3.51
CA PHE A 89 5.31 1.39 -4.07
C PHE A 89 4.66 0.21 -3.35
N ASP A 90 3.34 0.21 -3.25
CA ASP A 90 2.50 -0.98 -3.02
C ASP A 90 1.24 -0.88 -3.87
N SER A 91 0.77 -2.03 -4.34
CA SER A 91 -0.54 -2.16 -4.92
C SER A 91 -1.00 -3.61 -4.87
N ALA A 92 -1.76 -4.01 -3.87
CA ALA A 92 -2.28 -5.39 -3.83
C ALA A 92 -3.73 -5.46 -3.33
N GLN A 93 -4.08 -4.71 -2.28
CA GLN A 93 -5.37 -4.90 -1.59
C GLN A 93 -6.58 -4.61 -2.47
N TRP A 94 -6.45 -3.65 -3.37
CA TRP A 94 -7.55 -3.21 -4.22
C TRP A 94 -7.79 -4.17 -5.40
N TRP A 95 -6.76 -4.91 -5.83
CA TRP A 95 -6.87 -5.90 -6.91
C TRP A 95 -7.55 -7.19 -6.47
N THR A 96 -7.44 -7.55 -5.19
CA THR A 96 -8.06 -8.76 -4.64
C THR A 96 -9.55 -8.60 -4.31
N ASN A 97 -10.18 -7.48 -4.67
CA ASN A 97 -11.61 -7.24 -4.45
C ASN A 97 -12.29 -6.79 -5.74
N SER A 98 -13.20 -7.63 -6.27
CA SER A 98 -13.86 -7.40 -7.57
C SER A 98 -14.88 -6.27 -7.58
N ASP A 99 -15.12 -5.63 -6.44
CA ASP A 99 -16.07 -4.53 -6.28
C ASP A 99 -15.43 -3.14 -6.45
N ARG A 100 -14.14 -3.04 -6.79
CA ARG A 100 -13.40 -1.77 -6.80
C ARG A 100 -13.50 -0.98 -8.10
N TRP A 101 -13.87 -1.65 -9.19
CA TRP A 101 -14.15 -1.06 -10.49
C TRP A 101 -15.43 -1.67 -11.06
N ASP A 102 -16.06 -0.95 -11.98
CA ASP A 102 -17.22 -1.40 -12.73
C ASP A 102 -16.79 -1.92 -14.12
N TYR A 103 -15.81 -1.27 -14.74
CA TYR A 103 -15.29 -1.60 -16.08
C TYR A 103 -13.76 -1.60 -16.11
N LEU A 104 -13.19 -2.43 -16.98
CA LEU A 104 -11.77 -2.47 -17.29
C LEU A 104 -11.55 -1.95 -18.71
N MET A 105 -10.57 -1.06 -18.88
CA MET A 105 -10.21 -0.51 -20.18
C MET A 105 -8.73 -0.77 -20.49
N GLU A 106 -8.44 -0.99 -21.76
CA GLU A 106 -7.10 -0.95 -22.35
C GLU A 106 -7.21 -0.20 -23.67
N GLY A 107 -6.61 0.99 -23.73
CA GLY A 107 -6.88 2.00 -24.74
C GLY A 107 -8.36 2.38 -24.75
N ASN A 108 -8.97 2.29 -25.93
CA ASN A 108 -10.40 2.56 -26.12
C ASN A 108 -11.27 1.29 -26.07
N ARG A 109 -10.71 0.14 -25.68
CA ARG A 109 -11.43 -1.14 -25.63
C ARG A 109 -11.81 -1.51 -24.21
N GLU A 110 -13.10 -1.76 -24.00
CA GLU A 110 -13.58 -2.39 -22.77
C GLU A 110 -13.17 -3.86 -22.76
N LEU A 111 -12.43 -4.25 -21.72
CA LEU A 111 -12.15 -5.63 -21.40
C LEU A 111 -13.31 -6.11 -20.52
N GLY A 112 -14.06 -7.11 -20.98
CA GLY A 112 -15.17 -7.66 -20.21
C GLY A 112 -14.72 -8.33 -18.90
N LYS A 113 -15.32 -9.46 -18.53
CA LYS A 113 -14.95 -10.15 -17.28
C LYS A 113 -13.55 -10.75 -17.37
N LEU A 114 -12.54 -10.00 -16.94
CA LEU A 114 -11.14 -10.43 -16.85
C LEU A 114 -10.83 -11.00 -15.46
N ASN A 115 -9.94 -11.98 -15.40
CA ASN A 115 -9.39 -12.43 -14.13
C ASN A 115 -8.64 -11.27 -13.44
N ALA A 116 -8.88 -11.07 -12.14
CA ALA A 116 -8.32 -9.95 -11.38
C ALA A 116 -6.78 -9.93 -11.37
N MET A 117 -6.13 -11.11 -11.38
CA MET A 117 -4.67 -11.22 -11.40
C MET A 117 -4.08 -10.99 -12.79
N VAL A 118 -4.84 -11.27 -13.85
CA VAL A 118 -4.47 -10.84 -15.21
C VAL A 118 -4.59 -9.32 -15.35
N ALA A 119 -5.64 -8.72 -14.79
CA ALA A 119 -5.77 -7.26 -14.73
C ALA A 119 -4.63 -6.63 -13.91
N TYR A 120 -4.31 -7.22 -12.77
CA TYR A 120 -3.21 -6.79 -11.91
C TYR A 120 -1.85 -6.87 -12.60
N GLU A 121 -1.56 -7.97 -13.31
CA GLU A 121 -0.33 -8.11 -14.10
C GLU A 121 -0.24 -7.04 -15.18
N LYS A 122 -1.34 -6.75 -15.89
CA LYS A 122 -1.39 -5.67 -16.88
C LYS A 122 -1.10 -4.31 -16.25
N GLY A 123 -1.78 -3.97 -15.16
CA GLY A 123 -1.57 -2.71 -14.45
C GLY A 123 -0.14 -2.53 -13.92
N LEU A 124 0.42 -3.58 -13.30
CA LEU A 124 1.82 -3.56 -12.86
C LEU A 124 2.80 -3.50 -14.03
N THR A 125 2.48 -4.12 -15.17
CA THR A 125 3.32 -4.01 -16.37
C THR A 125 3.35 -2.58 -16.89
N THR A 126 2.23 -1.85 -16.82
CA THR A 126 2.18 -0.41 -17.15
C THR A 126 3.03 0.42 -16.20
N TRP A 127 2.93 0.17 -14.89
CA TRP A 127 3.81 0.80 -13.89
C TRP A 127 5.29 0.51 -14.15
N ALA A 128 5.63 -0.75 -14.41
CA ALA A 128 7.00 -1.17 -14.67
C ALA A 128 7.59 -0.47 -15.90
N LYS A 129 6.82 -0.39 -17.00
CA LYS A 129 7.21 0.37 -18.20
C LYS A 129 7.41 1.86 -17.91
N TRP A 130 6.54 2.46 -17.09
CA TRP A 130 6.69 3.86 -16.71
C TRP A 130 8.00 4.07 -15.94
N VAL A 131 8.30 3.22 -14.95
CA VAL A 131 9.55 3.27 -14.19
C VAL A 131 10.77 3.14 -15.12
N ASP A 132 10.78 2.13 -15.98
CA ASP A 132 11.89 1.87 -16.92
C ASP A 132 12.14 3.04 -17.88
N LEU A 133 11.10 3.81 -18.24
CA LEU A 133 11.18 4.90 -19.22
C LEU A 133 11.42 6.28 -18.60
N ASN A 134 11.05 6.49 -17.34
CA ASN A 134 10.98 7.83 -16.75
C ASN A 134 11.96 8.06 -15.60
N LEU A 135 12.52 7.01 -15.01
CA LEU A 135 13.40 7.14 -13.85
C LEU A 135 14.86 6.86 -14.21
N ASP A 136 15.75 7.55 -13.51
CA ASP A 136 17.20 7.39 -13.61
C ASP A 136 17.71 6.68 -12.34
N PRO A 137 18.30 5.47 -12.43
CA PRO A 137 18.74 4.72 -11.27
C PRO A 137 19.91 5.37 -10.51
N SER A 138 20.59 6.36 -11.11
CA SER A 138 21.59 7.17 -10.42
C SER A 138 20.99 8.25 -9.52
N LYS A 139 19.72 8.60 -9.73
CA LYS A 139 19.02 9.67 -9.01
C LYS A 139 17.91 9.15 -8.10
N THR A 140 17.22 8.09 -8.53
CA THR A 140 16.05 7.57 -7.84
C THR A 140 16.24 6.12 -7.45
N ARG A 141 15.99 5.80 -6.18
CA ARG A 141 15.87 4.41 -5.70
C ARG A 141 14.40 3.98 -5.72
N VAL A 142 14.12 2.81 -6.27
CA VAL A 142 12.76 2.25 -6.31
C VAL A 142 12.69 0.98 -5.48
N ILE A 143 11.74 0.97 -4.55
CA ILE A 143 11.40 -0.16 -3.70
C ILE A 143 9.93 -0.51 -3.96
N PHE A 144 9.62 -1.80 -4.11
CA PHE A 144 8.26 -2.27 -4.14
C PHE A 144 8.00 -3.14 -2.90
N ARG A 145 7.01 -2.79 -2.10
CA ARG A 145 6.59 -3.56 -0.93
C ARG A 145 5.62 -4.65 -1.35
N SER A 146 5.86 -5.87 -0.89
CA SER A 146 4.95 -6.98 -1.16
C SER A 146 3.60 -6.82 -0.42
N MET A 147 2.65 -7.67 -0.79
CA MET A 147 1.29 -7.64 -0.26
C MET A 147 1.26 -7.77 1.27
N SER A 148 0.55 -6.86 1.94
CA SER A 148 0.16 -7.04 3.34
C SER A 148 -0.98 -8.07 3.45
N PRO A 149 -0.87 -9.06 4.36
CA PRO A 149 -1.92 -10.06 4.56
C PRO A 149 -3.17 -9.46 5.20
N ARG A 150 -4.29 -10.17 5.03
CA ARG A 150 -5.56 -9.94 5.74
C ARG A 150 -5.86 -11.15 6.63
N HIS A 151 -6.39 -10.91 7.81
CA HIS A 151 -6.77 -11.93 8.78
C HIS A 151 -8.27 -11.91 9.05
N ASN A 152 -9.08 -12.08 8.00
CA ASN A 152 -10.54 -11.95 8.02
C ASN A 152 -11.31 -13.27 7.84
N ARG A 153 -10.62 -14.41 7.70
CA ARG A 153 -11.27 -15.71 7.44
C ARG A 153 -11.86 -16.30 8.73
N GLU A 154 -13.10 -16.76 8.64
CA GLU A 154 -13.87 -17.26 9.79
C GLU A 154 -13.39 -18.62 10.32
N ASN A 155 -12.56 -19.35 9.56
CA ASN A 155 -11.97 -20.65 9.94
C ASN A 155 -10.82 -20.54 10.97
N GLY A 156 -10.94 -19.68 11.98
CA GLY A 156 -9.92 -19.49 13.03
C GLY A 156 -8.77 -18.55 12.64
N TRP A 157 -8.92 -17.78 11.56
CA TRP A 157 -7.93 -16.80 11.07
C TRP A 157 -8.42 -15.36 11.19
N LYS A 158 -9.50 -15.12 11.94
CA LYS A 158 -10.05 -13.79 12.21
C LYS A 158 -9.22 -13.10 13.28
N CYS A 159 -8.87 -11.82 13.08
CA CYS A 159 -8.05 -11.05 14.03
C CYS A 159 -8.77 -10.68 15.34
N TYR A 160 -10.09 -10.91 15.43
CA TYR A 160 -10.85 -10.54 16.61
C TYR A 160 -10.46 -11.36 17.84
N ASN A 161 -10.18 -10.67 18.95
CA ASN A 161 -9.75 -11.26 20.22
C ASN A 161 -8.45 -12.08 20.14
N VAL A 162 -7.59 -11.78 19.16
CA VAL A 162 -6.23 -12.32 19.07
C VAL A 162 -5.27 -11.32 19.69
N ARG A 163 -4.43 -11.78 20.62
CA ARG A 163 -3.47 -10.94 21.36
C ARG A 163 -2.02 -11.33 21.15
N ASP A 164 -1.79 -12.56 20.68
CA ASP A 164 -0.47 -13.13 20.48
C ASP A 164 -0.22 -13.40 18.99
N PRO A 165 1.03 -13.22 18.52
CA PRO A 165 1.39 -13.62 17.18
C PRO A 165 1.29 -15.14 17.02
N LEU A 166 1.15 -15.58 15.78
CA LEU A 166 1.36 -16.99 15.43
C LEU A 166 2.84 -17.33 15.61
N ALA A 167 3.12 -18.45 16.28
CA ALA A 167 4.47 -18.98 16.36
C ALA A 167 4.96 -19.52 15.02
N ILE A 168 4.09 -20.23 14.27
CA ILE A 168 4.42 -20.92 13.02
C ILE A 168 3.24 -20.82 12.05
N ILE A 169 3.53 -20.71 10.75
CA ILE A 169 2.56 -20.94 9.67
C ILE A 169 2.81 -22.33 9.11
N SER A 170 1.90 -23.27 9.40
CA SER A 170 2.08 -24.69 9.03
C SER A 170 2.14 -24.93 7.52
N HIS A 171 1.56 -24.03 6.72
CA HIS A 171 1.55 -24.10 5.25
C HIS A 171 1.66 -22.69 4.64
N PRO A 172 2.86 -22.11 4.53
CA PRO A 172 3.03 -20.78 3.97
C PRO A 172 2.71 -20.84 2.48
N ARG A 173 1.54 -20.31 2.10
CA ARG A 173 1.19 -20.11 0.69
C ARG A 173 1.59 -18.70 0.30
N VAL A 174 2.41 -18.59 -0.74
CA VAL A 174 2.71 -17.30 -1.35
C VAL A 174 1.42 -16.80 -2.03
N PRO A 175 0.89 -15.63 -1.66
CA PRO A 175 -0.29 -15.09 -2.30
C PRO A 175 -0.05 -14.84 -3.80
N GLU A 176 -1.07 -15.08 -4.63
CA GLU A 176 -0.99 -14.89 -6.08
C GLU A 176 -0.52 -13.47 -6.49
N PRO A 177 -0.94 -12.37 -5.83
CA PRO A 177 -0.39 -11.04 -6.12
C PRO A 177 1.12 -10.93 -5.92
N VAL A 178 1.71 -11.68 -4.98
CA VAL A 178 3.17 -11.67 -4.75
C VAL A 178 3.89 -12.41 -5.87
N LEU A 179 3.29 -13.48 -6.42
CA LEU A 179 3.85 -14.20 -7.56
C LEU A 179 3.82 -13.33 -8.82
N VAL A 180 2.70 -12.65 -9.09
CA VAL A 180 2.56 -11.71 -10.22
C VAL A 180 3.57 -10.57 -10.09
N LEU A 181 3.67 -9.95 -8.90
CA LEU A 181 4.66 -8.90 -8.63
C LEU A 181 6.08 -9.38 -8.93
N LYS A 182 6.51 -10.52 -8.37
CA LYS A 182 7.83 -11.10 -8.61
C LYS A 182 8.06 -11.38 -10.11
N GLY A 183 7.03 -11.81 -10.83
CA GLY A 183 7.08 -12.01 -12.28
C GLY A 183 7.32 -10.71 -13.05
N VAL A 184 6.63 -9.63 -12.69
CA VAL A 184 6.82 -8.30 -13.31
C VAL A 184 8.21 -7.74 -12.99
N LEU A 185 8.63 -7.75 -11.73
CA LEU A 185 9.93 -7.21 -11.31
C LEU A 185 11.10 -7.90 -12.03
N LYS A 186 11.02 -9.22 -12.27
CA LYS A 186 12.05 -9.97 -13.02
C LYS A 186 12.22 -9.52 -14.47
N ARG A 187 11.21 -8.87 -15.06
CA ARG A 187 11.23 -8.41 -16.46
C ARG A 187 11.61 -6.93 -16.59
N MET A 188 11.79 -6.22 -15.48
CA MET A 188 12.16 -4.82 -15.48
C MET A 188 13.63 -4.63 -15.82
N LYS A 189 13.93 -3.50 -16.48
CA LYS A 189 15.32 -3.07 -16.71
C LYS A 189 15.83 -2.24 -15.53
N PHE A 190 14.96 -1.41 -14.96
CA PHE A 190 15.28 -0.60 -13.80
C PHE A 190 15.47 -1.48 -12.55
N PRO A 191 16.54 -1.27 -11.75
CA PRO A 191 16.74 -2.02 -10.53
C PRO A 191 15.69 -1.66 -9.47
N VAL A 192 14.80 -2.60 -9.17
CA VAL A 192 13.77 -2.45 -8.12
C VAL A 192 14.04 -3.43 -6.99
N TYR A 193 14.10 -2.92 -5.77
CA TYR A 193 14.24 -3.75 -4.58
C TYR A 193 12.87 -4.21 -4.08
N LEU A 194 12.72 -5.50 -3.79
CA LEU A 194 11.52 -6.05 -3.19
C LEU A 194 11.62 -6.02 -1.66
N GLN A 195 10.77 -5.23 -1.02
CA GLN A 195 10.55 -5.31 0.42
C GLN A 195 9.51 -6.41 0.71
N ASP A 196 9.95 -7.67 0.85
CA ASP A 196 9.07 -8.82 1.05
C ASP A 196 8.61 -8.94 2.52
N ILE A 197 7.50 -8.27 2.83
CA ILE A 197 6.91 -8.22 4.18
C ILE A 197 5.85 -9.31 4.42
N THR A 198 5.48 -10.08 3.39
CA THR A 198 4.20 -10.83 3.39
C THR A 198 4.17 -11.91 4.47
N ASN A 199 5.20 -12.74 4.55
CA ASN A 199 5.23 -13.86 5.49
C ASN A 199 5.40 -13.41 6.94
N MET A 200 6.30 -12.46 7.20
CA MET A 200 6.49 -11.95 8.56
C MET A 200 5.21 -11.27 9.08
N SER A 201 4.48 -10.58 8.22
CA SER A 201 3.23 -9.92 8.59
C SER A 201 2.10 -10.93 8.78
N ALA A 202 2.14 -12.09 8.11
CA ALA A 202 1.11 -13.12 8.24
C ALA A 202 1.14 -13.80 9.61
N LEU A 203 2.25 -13.70 10.34
CA LEU A 203 2.33 -14.15 11.72
C LEU A 203 1.58 -13.22 12.69
N ARG A 204 1.32 -11.98 12.28
CA ARG A 204 0.94 -10.89 13.19
C ARG A 204 -0.56 -10.65 13.27
N ARG A 205 -1.36 -11.69 13.46
CA ARG A 205 -2.83 -11.55 13.56
C ARG A 205 -3.27 -10.61 14.71
N ASP A 206 -2.44 -10.52 15.74
CA ASP A 206 -2.55 -9.63 16.90
C ASP A 206 -2.38 -8.14 16.55
N GLY A 207 -1.71 -7.80 15.45
CA GLY A 207 -1.34 -6.42 15.11
C GLY A 207 -2.45 -5.59 14.48
N HIS A 208 -3.65 -6.15 14.28
CA HIS A 208 -4.76 -5.45 13.62
C HIS A 208 -5.60 -4.61 14.61
N PRO A 209 -6.16 -3.47 14.17
CA PRO A 209 -7.09 -2.67 14.98
C PRO A 209 -8.35 -3.44 15.37
N SER A 210 -8.77 -4.41 14.57
CA SER A 210 -9.98 -5.19 14.80
C SER A 210 -11.20 -4.26 14.95
N VAL A 211 -11.87 -4.24 16.09
CA VAL A 211 -13.02 -3.37 16.36
C VAL A 211 -12.65 -1.94 16.75
N TYR A 212 -11.35 -1.65 16.94
CA TYR A 212 -10.82 -0.36 17.39
C TYR A 212 -10.44 0.58 16.22
N ASN A 213 -11.15 0.46 15.10
CA ASN A 213 -10.85 1.14 13.84
C ASN A 213 -11.41 2.57 13.73
N GLY A 214 -11.07 3.46 14.66
CA GLY A 214 -11.37 4.90 14.58
C GLY A 214 -11.51 5.59 15.95
N PRO A 215 -11.99 6.85 16.00
CA PRO A 215 -12.01 7.65 17.23
C PRO A 215 -12.76 6.96 18.38
N ALA A 216 -12.13 7.03 19.55
CA ALA A 216 -12.56 6.46 20.81
C ALA A 216 -13.69 7.31 21.43
N THR A 217 -14.94 7.08 21.03
CA THR A 217 -16.10 7.70 21.70
C THR A 217 -16.80 6.70 22.62
N GLU A 218 -17.29 7.14 23.78
CA GLU A 218 -18.01 6.29 24.75
C GLU A 218 -19.13 5.44 24.12
N GLU A 219 -19.94 6.04 23.26
CA GLU A 219 -21.00 5.32 22.53
C GLU A 219 -20.46 4.24 21.60
N ARG A 220 -19.28 4.47 21.01
CA ARG A 220 -18.63 3.52 20.11
C ARG A 220 -18.13 2.30 20.86
N TRP A 221 -17.62 2.49 22.09
CA TRP A 221 -17.20 1.39 22.97
C TRP A 221 -18.40 0.49 23.35
N ARG A 222 -19.58 1.07 23.63
CA ARG A 222 -20.80 0.30 23.96
C ARG A 222 -21.32 -0.59 22.83
N ARG A 223 -21.11 -0.22 21.55
CA ARG A 223 -21.60 -0.97 20.37
C ARG A 223 -20.59 -1.95 19.77
N GLN A 224 -19.45 -2.19 20.43
CA GLN A 224 -18.33 -2.98 19.86
C GLN A 224 -18.66 -4.43 19.51
N ARG A 225 -19.55 -5.08 20.26
CA ARG A 225 -19.93 -6.49 20.03
C ARG A 225 -20.68 -6.72 18.71
N GLN A 226 -21.19 -5.68 18.06
CA GLN A 226 -22.01 -5.78 16.85
C GLN A 226 -21.28 -5.36 15.55
N ARG A 227 -19.98 -5.02 15.59
CA ARG A 227 -19.27 -4.45 14.44
C ARG A 227 -18.33 -5.44 13.74
N SER A 228 -18.22 -5.27 12.42
CA SER A 228 -17.21 -5.95 11.60
C SER A 228 -15.79 -5.52 12.01
N SER A 229 -14.91 -6.50 12.21
CA SER A 229 -13.51 -6.28 12.58
C SER A 229 -12.68 -5.88 11.37
N ASP A 230 -11.88 -4.81 11.51
CA ASP A 230 -10.84 -4.49 10.53
C ASP A 230 -9.61 -5.35 10.76
N CYS A 231 -9.47 -6.36 9.91
CA CYS A 231 -8.32 -7.26 9.88
C CYS A 231 -7.46 -7.05 8.63
N SER A 232 -7.41 -5.82 8.11
CA SER A 232 -6.58 -5.45 6.95
C SER A 232 -5.55 -4.38 7.29
N ARG A 233 -5.95 -3.33 8.01
CA ARG A 233 -5.04 -2.27 8.50
C ARG A 233 -4.33 -2.70 9.77
N TRP A 234 -3.33 -1.94 10.21
CA TRP A 234 -2.47 -2.26 11.35
C TRP A 234 -2.54 -1.17 12.42
N CYS A 235 -2.48 -1.57 13.68
CA CYS A 235 -2.26 -0.65 14.79
C CYS A 235 -0.90 0.04 14.66
N LEU A 236 -0.82 1.27 15.17
CA LEU A 236 0.42 2.02 15.36
C LEU A 236 0.52 2.43 16.84
N PRO A 237 1.68 2.23 17.51
CA PRO A 237 2.85 1.48 17.02
C PRO A 237 2.52 0.00 16.77
N GLY A 238 3.29 -0.67 15.90
CA GLY A 238 3.01 -2.04 15.51
C GLY A 238 3.78 -2.56 14.30
N VAL A 239 3.15 -3.46 13.54
CA VAL A 239 3.76 -4.17 12.40
C VAL A 239 4.38 -3.23 11.35
N PRO A 240 3.77 -2.08 10.99
CA PRO A 240 4.39 -1.14 10.05
C PRO A 240 5.71 -0.55 10.53
N ASP A 241 5.97 -0.50 11.85
CA ASP A 241 7.26 -0.05 12.39
C ASP A 241 8.37 -1.04 12.00
N SER A 242 8.07 -2.35 12.04
CA SER A 242 9.01 -3.38 11.57
C SER A 242 9.28 -3.27 10.07
N TRP A 243 8.27 -2.93 9.26
CA TRP A 243 8.49 -2.65 7.84
C TRP A 243 9.40 -1.45 7.67
N ASN A 244 9.25 -0.39 8.47
CA ASN A 244 10.10 0.79 8.37
C ASN A 244 11.54 0.53 8.86
N VAL A 245 11.75 -0.37 9.83
CA VAL A 245 13.09 -0.85 10.18
C VAL A 245 13.75 -1.60 9.01
N MET A 246 13.00 -2.48 8.33
CA MET A 246 13.50 -3.13 7.12
C MET A 246 13.81 -2.12 6.00
N LEU A 247 12.91 -1.14 5.80
CA LEU A 247 13.09 -0.08 4.82
C LEU A 247 14.39 0.67 5.11
N ASN A 248 14.64 1.06 6.36
CA ASN A 248 15.87 1.75 6.76
C ASN A 248 17.14 0.95 6.44
N ALA A 249 17.10 -0.37 6.52
CA ALA A 249 18.23 -1.22 6.13
C ALA A 249 18.42 -1.36 4.60
N MET A 250 17.42 -0.94 3.81
CA MET A 250 17.45 -0.96 2.33
C MET A 250 17.81 0.40 1.72
N LEU A 251 17.87 1.47 2.52
CA LEU A 251 18.29 2.82 2.12
C LEU A 251 19.80 2.96 2.29
#